data_AF-A0A817R9H4-F1
#
_entry.id   AF-A0A817R9H4-F1
#
_cell.length_a   1.000
_cell.length_b   1.000
_cell.length_c   1.000
_cell.angle_alpha   90.00
_cell.angle_beta   90.00
_cell.angle_gamma   90.00
#
_symmetry.space_group_name_H-M   'P 1'
#
loop_
_entity.id
_entity.type
_entity.pdbx_description
1 polymer ?
#
loop_
_entity_poly.entity_id
_entity_poly.type
_entity_poly.pdbx_seq_one_letter_code
_entity_poly.pdbx_strand_id
1 'polypeptide(L)'
;HQVCSSYFISSEFIQLLWGDASALSYYWTSDLKILSTQFNLLSSLCSLAKNVIEQSIETFSFRELISVETLTHDSFQIQIDSILNNFINQAPIHFRRIHNYIADVFHANQLQNILDTNWKFALSTSKDYYIMSTSPISYNSSNSSCSCATMSTCSRSLFIHNNQSEILSGKIILCT
;
A
#
# COMPACT_ATOMS: atom_id res chain seq x y z
N HIS A 1 -7.67 13.42 -1.02
CA HIS A 1 -6.52 14.01 -0.28
C HIS A 1 -5.62 14.74 -1.27
N GLN A 2 -5.03 15.90 -0.93
CA GLN A 2 -4.22 16.70 -1.88
C GLN A 2 -3.05 15.93 -2.49
N VAL A 3 -2.45 15.00 -1.73
CA VAL A 3 -1.37 14.15 -2.22
C VAL A 3 -1.76 13.30 -3.43
N CYS A 4 -3.04 12.90 -3.54
CA CYS A 4 -3.56 12.07 -4.63
C CYS A 4 -3.81 12.85 -5.92
N SER A 5 -3.53 14.15 -5.93
CA SER A 5 -3.52 14.99 -7.13
C SER A 5 -2.17 15.70 -7.29
N SER A 6 -1.16 15.30 -6.52
CA SER A 6 0.16 15.92 -6.55
C SER A 6 1.07 15.26 -7.59
N TYR A 7 2.14 15.96 -7.95
CA TYR A 7 3.19 15.42 -8.81
C TYR A 7 3.84 14.15 -8.25
N PHE A 8 3.82 13.95 -6.93
CA PHE A 8 4.47 12.81 -6.28
C PHE A 8 3.87 11.44 -6.61
N ILE A 9 2.62 11.38 -7.10
CA ILE A 9 1.98 10.13 -7.52
C ILE A 9 2.04 9.92 -9.04
N SER A 10 2.67 10.83 -9.78
CA SER A 10 2.76 10.78 -11.23
C SER A 10 3.81 9.76 -11.70
N SER A 11 3.58 9.20 -12.89
CA SER A 11 4.52 8.28 -13.54
C SER A 11 5.90 8.89 -13.71
N GLU A 12 5.96 10.18 -14.04
CA GLU A 12 7.20 10.90 -14.31
C GLU A 12 8.05 11.02 -13.05
N PHE A 13 7.45 11.39 -11.91
CA PHE A 13 8.18 11.48 -10.64
C PHE A 13 8.67 10.10 -10.17
N ILE A 14 7.81 9.09 -10.26
CA ILE A 14 8.15 7.71 -9.87
C ILE A 14 9.30 7.17 -10.73
N GLN A 15 9.28 7.42 -12.05
CA GLN A 15 10.35 7.02 -12.97
C GLN A 15 11.65 7.79 -12.71
N LEU A 16 11.56 9.08 -12.38
CA LEU A 16 12.73 9.88 -12.01
C LEU A 16 13.44 9.30 -10.78
N LEU A 17 12.70 8.81 -9.79
CA LEU A 17 13.26 8.14 -8.62
C LEU A 17 13.78 6.73 -8.93
N TRP A 18 13.25 6.04 -9.93
CA TRP A 18 13.73 4.71 -10.30
C TRP A 18 15.15 4.75 -10.89
N GLY A 19 15.49 5.85 -11.58
CA GLY A 19 16.79 6.11 -12.18
C GLY A 19 17.07 5.32 -13.46
N ASP A 20 18.18 5.65 -14.13
CA ASP A 20 18.73 4.89 -15.26
C ASP A 20 19.75 3.85 -14.74
N ALA A 21 19.81 2.68 -15.40
CA ALA A 21 20.71 1.57 -15.06
C ALA A 21 22.20 1.95 -15.12
N SER A 22 22.52 3.11 -15.70
CA SER A 22 23.87 3.63 -15.92
C SER A 22 24.47 4.44 -14.75
N ALA A 23 23.71 4.74 -13.69
CA ALA A 23 24.18 5.60 -12.59
C ALA A 23 24.77 4.84 -11.38
N LEU A 24 25.98 5.25 -11.01
CA LEU A 24 26.91 4.64 -10.06
C LEU A 24 26.41 4.54 -8.59
N SER A 25 26.86 3.45 -7.97
CA SER A 25 26.69 2.99 -6.58
C SER A 25 25.37 2.23 -6.27
N TYR A 26 25.56 0.94 -5.95
CA TYR A 26 24.52 -0.04 -5.63
C TYR A 26 23.61 0.39 -4.47
N TYR A 27 24.14 1.11 -3.48
CA TYR A 27 23.39 1.56 -2.31
C TYR A 27 22.43 2.71 -2.63
N TRP A 28 22.88 3.69 -3.42
CA TRP A 28 22.07 4.85 -3.79
C TRP A 28 20.91 4.51 -4.72
N THR A 29 21.19 3.66 -5.71
CA THR A 29 20.15 3.13 -6.59
C THR A 29 19.14 2.29 -5.82
N SER A 30 19.54 1.61 -4.74
CA SER A 30 18.62 0.81 -3.92
C SER A 30 17.66 1.68 -3.09
N ASP A 31 18.14 2.72 -2.41
CA ASP A 31 17.27 3.57 -1.58
C ASP A 31 16.35 4.47 -2.43
N LEU A 32 16.83 4.96 -3.59
CA LEU A 32 15.99 5.67 -4.56
C LEU A 32 14.92 4.78 -5.20
N LYS A 33 15.25 3.52 -5.52
CA LYS A 33 14.26 2.52 -5.94
C LYS A 33 13.23 2.27 -4.85
N ILE A 34 13.66 2.12 -3.58
CA ILE A 34 12.70 1.97 -2.47
C ILE A 34 11.78 3.19 -2.40
N LEU A 35 12.30 4.41 -2.49
CA LEU A 35 11.47 5.62 -2.55
C LEU A 35 10.50 5.62 -3.73
N SER A 36 10.98 5.34 -4.95
CA SER A 36 10.17 5.21 -6.16
C SER A 36 9.00 4.26 -5.92
N THR A 37 9.28 3.09 -5.34
CA THR A 37 8.27 2.09 -5.08
C THR A 37 7.28 2.47 -3.96
N GLN A 38 7.70 3.26 -2.96
CA GLN A 38 6.81 3.83 -1.93
C GLN A 38 5.84 4.85 -2.53
N PHE A 39 6.32 5.71 -3.43
CA PHE A 39 5.45 6.63 -4.18
C PHE A 39 4.52 5.90 -5.15
N ASN A 40 4.97 4.78 -5.72
CA ASN A 40 4.12 3.89 -6.52
C ASN A 40 3.01 3.24 -5.67
N LEU A 41 3.33 2.78 -4.44
CA LEU A 41 2.28 2.35 -3.52
C LEU A 41 1.31 3.50 -3.23
N LEU A 42 1.79 4.70 -2.93
CA LEU A 42 0.94 5.84 -2.66
C LEU A 42 -0.01 6.13 -3.83
N SER A 43 0.49 6.07 -5.07
CA SER A 43 -0.32 6.20 -6.29
C SER A 43 -1.39 5.09 -6.38
N SER A 44 -1.00 3.85 -6.06
CA SER A 44 -1.92 2.71 -6.01
C SER A 44 -3.00 2.86 -4.92
N LEU A 45 -2.63 3.34 -3.72
CA LEU A 45 -3.57 3.62 -2.62
C LEU A 45 -4.53 4.75 -2.98
N CYS A 46 -4.03 5.80 -3.64
CA CYS A 46 -4.86 6.89 -4.15
C CYS A 46 -5.86 6.39 -5.21
N SER A 47 -5.41 5.53 -6.12
CA SER A 47 -6.26 4.90 -7.13
C SER A 47 -7.31 3.99 -6.49
N LEU A 48 -6.91 3.17 -5.51
CA LEU A 48 -7.83 2.33 -4.75
C LEU A 48 -8.86 3.17 -3.99
N ALA A 49 -8.44 4.24 -3.33
CA ALA A 49 -9.34 5.14 -2.61
C ALA A 49 -10.36 5.79 -3.56
N LYS A 50 -9.92 6.23 -4.74
CA LYS A 50 -10.79 6.76 -5.79
C LYS A 50 -11.81 5.72 -6.24
N ASN A 51 -11.36 4.52 -6.58
CA ASN A 51 -12.23 3.43 -7.03
C ASN A 51 -13.26 3.04 -5.94
N VAL A 52 -12.85 2.97 -4.68
CA VAL A 52 -13.77 2.66 -3.56
C VAL A 52 -14.82 3.77 -3.42
N ILE A 53 -14.44 5.05 -3.55
CA ILE A 53 -15.38 6.16 -3.50
C ILE A 53 -16.36 6.09 -4.68
N GLU A 54 -15.86 5.90 -5.90
CA GLU A 54 -16.69 5.79 -7.10
C GLU A 54 -17.68 4.62 -7.02
N GLN A 55 -17.21 3.42 -6.64
CA GLN A 55 -18.07 2.25 -6.42
C GLN A 55 -19.09 2.48 -5.30
N SER A 56 -18.69 3.17 -4.23
CA SER A 56 -19.62 3.50 -3.15
C SER A 56 -20.71 4.43 -3.67
N ILE A 57 -20.36 5.48 -4.43
CA ILE A 57 -21.32 6.44 -5.01
C ILE A 57 -22.28 5.74 -5.96
N GLU A 58 -21.76 4.83 -6.79
CA GLU A 58 -22.57 4.01 -7.70
C GLU A 58 -23.55 3.15 -6.88
N THR A 59 -23.05 2.43 -5.87
CA THR A 59 -23.88 1.61 -4.97
C THR A 59 -24.94 2.44 -4.27
N PHE A 60 -24.62 3.65 -3.81
CA PHE A 60 -25.57 4.56 -3.20
C PHE A 60 -26.63 5.04 -4.20
N SER A 61 -26.24 5.35 -5.43
CA SER A 61 -27.16 5.79 -6.50
C SER A 61 -28.17 4.71 -6.90
N PHE A 62 -27.83 3.43 -6.72
CA PHE A 62 -28.75 2.30 -6.93
C PHE A 62 -29.67 2.00 -5.73
N ARG A 63 -29.51 2.68 -4.58
CA ARG A 63 -30.39 2.45 -3.42
C ARG A 63 -31.70 3.18 -3.60
N GLU A 64 -32.79 2.41 -3.59
CA GLU A 64 -34.15 2.94 -3.56
C GLU A 64 -34.66 3.00 -2.11
N LEU A 65 -35.31 4.10 -1.75
CA LEU A 65 -36.05 4.21 -0.49
C LEU A 65 -37.46 3.68 -0.70
N ILE A 66 -37.70 2.42 -0.37
CA ILE A 66 -39.01 1.78 -0.50
C ILE A 66 -39.69 1.80 0.87
N SER A 67 -40.85 2.45 0.96
CA SER A 67 -41.70 2.47 2.16
C SER A 67 -43.10 1.97 1.81
N VAL A 68 -43.68 1.18 2.72
CA VAL A 68 -45.05 0.65 2.59
C VAL A 68 -46.10 1.76 2.81
N GLU A 69 -45.74 2.78 3.58
CA GLU A 69 -46.60 3.91 3.93
C GLU A 69 -45.91 5.24 3.62
N THR A 70 -46.71 6.30 3.45
CA THR A 70 -46.19 7.65 3.22
C THR A 70 -45.40 8.12 4.45
N LEU A 71 -44.13 8.44 4.26
CA LEU A 71 -43.27 8.88 5.36
C LEU A 71 -43.63 10.31 5.78
N THR A 72 -43.62 10.56 7.09
CA THR A 72 -43.57 11.94 7.59
C THR A 72 -42.24 12.58 7.23
N HIS A 73 -42.19 13.91 7.16
CA HIS A 73 -40.96 14.65 6.90
C HIS A 73 -39.81 14.20 7.83
N ASP A 74 -40.08 14.11 9.13
CA ASP A 74 -39.06 13.74 10.12
C ASP A 74 -38.59 12.30 9.95
N SER A 75 -39.50 11.37 9.65
CA SER A 75 -39.15 9.97 9.39
C SER A 75 -38.31 9.82 8.12
N PHE A 76 -38.64 10.58 7.08
CA PHE A 76 -37.86 10.63 5.85
C PHE A 76 -36.45 11.18 6.12
N GLN A 77 -36.34 12.30 6.83
CA GLN A 77 -35.06 12.91 7.16
C GLN A 77 -34.16 11.94 7.96
N ILE A 78 -34.71 11.30 8.99
CA ILE A 78 -33.97 10.31 9.80
C ILE A 78 -33.47 9.15 8.92
N GLN A 79 -34.30 8.64 8.01
CA GLN A 79 -33.93 7.54 7.13
C GLN A 79 -32.82 7.95 6.15
N ILE A 80 -32.94 9.12 5.51
CA ILE A 80 -31.92 9.65 4.61
C ILE A 80 -30.59 9.89 5.35
N ASP A 81 -30.63 10.51 6.52
CA ASP A 81 -29.44 10.77 7.34
C ASP A 81 -28.78 9.46 7.77
N SER A 82 -29.56 8.44 8.12
CA SER A 82 -29.05 7.11 8.44
C SER A 82 -28.35 6.46 7.24
N ILE A 83 -28.96 6.53 6.05
CA ILE A 83 -28.39 5.96 4.82
C ILE A 83 -27.08 6.69 4.46
N LEU A 84 -27.06 8.02 4.51
CA LEU A 84 -25.88 8.84 4.24
C LEU A 84 -24.75 8.57 5.24
N ASN A 85 -25.07 8.51 6.54
CA ASN A 85 -24.08 8.22 7.57
C ASN A 85 -23.50 6.80 7.39
N ASN A 86 -24.34 5.80 7.10
CA ASN A 86 -23.85 4.46 6.81
C ASN A 86 -22.94 4.46 5.58
N PHE A 87 -23.33 5.14 4.50
CA PHE A 87 -22.51 5.29 3.30
C PHE A 87 -21.12 5.87 3.60
N ILE A 88 -21.06 7.01 4.31
CA ILE A 88 -19.80 7.68 4.68
C ILE A 88 -18.93 6.76 5.55
N ASN A 89 -19.52 6.04 6.50
CA ASN A 89 -18.80 5.20 7.45
C ASN A 89 -18.31 3.87 6.85
N GLN A 90 -18.98 3.34 5.83
CA GLN A 90 -18.60 2.07 5.21
C GLN A 90 -17.39 2.21 4.26
N ALA A 91 -17.27 3.33 3.54
CA ALA A 91 -16.17 3.55 2.59
C ALA A 91 -14.76 3.30 3.20
N PRO A 92 -14.38 3.87 4.36
CA PRO A 92 -13.07 3.59 4.97
C PRO A 92 -12.93 2.14 5.48
N ILE A 93 -14.04 1.51 5.89
CA ILE A 93 -14.04 0.10 6.31
C ILE A 93 -13.76 -0.81 5.12
N HIS A 94 -14.41 -0.57 3.98
CA HIS A 94 -14.18 -1.30 2.73
C HIS A 94 -12.74 -1.15 2.25
N PHE A 95 -12.21 0.08 2.24
CA PHE A 95 -10.82 0.33 1.90
C PHE A 95 -9.85 -0.48 2.77
N ARG A 96 -10.01 -0.43 4.10
CA ARG A 96 -9.18 -1.18 5.05
C ARG A 96 -9.29 -2.69 4.82
N ARG A 97 -10.49 -3.20 4.54
CA ARG A 97 -10.72 -4.62 4.29
C ARG A 97 -9.98 -5.10 3.04
N ILE A 98 -10.03 -4.34 1.94
CA ILE A 98 -9.30 -4.66 0.70
C ILE A 98 -7.80 -4.63 0.95
N HIS A 99 -7.31 -3.59 1.63
CA HIS A 99 -5.88 -3.47 1.97
C HIS A 99 -5.39 -4.66 2.79
N ASN A 100 -6.11 -5.03 3.86
CA ASN A 100 -5.73 -6.16 4.70
C ASN A 100 -5.78 -7.49 3.93
N TYR A 101 -6.81 -7.69 3.11
CA TYR A 101 -6.90 -8.88 2.27
C TYR A 101 -5.69 -9.02 1.33
N ILE A 102 -5.27 -7.91 0.69
CA ILE A 102 -4.05 -7.90 -0.13
C ILE A 102 -2.84 -8.30 0.72
N ALA A 103 -2.68 -7.69 1.90
CA ALA A 103 -1.55 -8.01 2.79
C ALA A 103 -1.52 -9.49 3.20
N ASP A 104 -2.67 -10.05 3.59
CA ASP A 104 -2.81 -11.44 3.99
C ASP A 104 -2.46 -12.39 2.83
N VAL A 105 -2.91 -12.09 1.60
CA VAL A 105 -2.56 -12.89 0.41
C VAL A 105 -1.06 -12.89 0.15
N PHE A 106 -0.39 -11.74 0.28
CA PHE A 106 1.06 -11.66 0.10
C PHE A 106 1.81 -12.45 1.18
N HIS A 107 1.38 -12.36 2.44
CA HIS A 107 2.01 -13.09 3.54
C HIS A 107 1.80 -14.60 3.47
N ALA A 108 0.55 -15.05 3.31
CA ALA A 108 0.21 -16.47 3.32
C ALA A 108 0.84 -17.24 2.16
N ASN A 109 1.01 -16.58 1.01
CA ASN A 109 1.56 -17.19 -0.20
C ASN A 109 3.05 -16.90 -0.41
N GLN A 110 3.71 -16.24 0.55
CA GLN A 110 5.14 -15.91 0.48
C GLN A 110 5.50 -15.12 -0.80
N LEU A 111 4.58 -14.27 -1.26
CA LEU A 111 4.74 -13.51 -2.49
C LEU A 111 5.64 -12.32 -2.24
N GLN A 112 6.65 -12.17 -3.09
CA GLN A 112 7.44 -10.95 -3.16
C GLN A 112 6.57 -9.79 -3.66
N ASN A 113 6.58 -8.69 -2.92
CA ASN A 113 6.00 -7.43 -3.37
C ASN A 113 6.92 -6.74 -4.37
N ILE A 114 6.38 -5.78 -5.12
CA ILE A 114 7.14 -5.03 -6.14
C ILE A 114 8.31 -4.22 -5.56
N LEU A 115 8.37 -4.08 -4.23
CA LEU A 115 9.40 -3.35 -3.51
C LEU A 115 10.57 -4.24 -3.08
N ASP A 116 10.43 -5.57 -3.19
CA ASP A 116 11.32 -6.56 -2.58
C ASP A 116 11.55 -6.27 -1.09
N THR A 117 10.46 -6.01 -0.34
CA THR A 117 10.55 -5.68 1.09
C THR A 117 9.91 -6.67 2.05
N ASN A 118 9.22 -7.69 1.56
CA ASN A 118 8.55 -8.68 2.40
C ASN A 118 9.21 -10.07 2.26
N TRP A 119 9.27 -10.59 1.04
CA TRP A 119 9.81 -11.90 0.70
C TRP A 119 10.79 -11.77 -0.46
N LYS A 120 11.84 -12.59 -0.45
CA LYS A 120 12.79 -12.72 -1.55
C LYS A 120 12.80 -14.15 -2.08
N PHE A 121 13.01 -14.28 -3.39
CA PHE A 121 13.30 -15.57 -4.02
C PHE A 121 14.81 -15.79 -4.11
N ALA A 122 15.27 -16.98 -3.74
CA ALA A 122 16.63 -17.44 -3.96
C ALA A 122 16.61 -18.64 -4.90
N LEU A 123 17.38 -18.53 -5.98
CA LEU A 123 17.64 -19.61 -6.93
C LEU A 123 18.96 -20.28 -6.52
N SER A 124 18.92 -21.57 -6.20
CA SER A 124 20.14 -22.37 -6.01
C SER A 124 20.28 -23.39 -7.13
N THR A 125 21.47 -23.49 -7.69
CA THR A 125 21.81 -24.49 -8.70
C THR A 125 22.47 -25.70 -8.05
N SER A 126 21.97 -26.89 -8.36
CA SER A 126 22.68 -28.16 -8.17
C SER A 126 22.98 -28.74 -9.55
N LYS A 127 23.82 -29.77 -9.62
CA LYS A 127 24.33 -30.31 -10.91
C LYS A 127 23.23 -30.65 -11.93
N ASP A 128 22.05 -31.06 -11.46
CA ASP A 128 20.97 -31.57 -12.34
C ASP A 128 19.62 -30.85 -12.19
N TYR A 129 19.50 -29.85 -11.30
CA TYR A 129 18.22 -29.15 -11.07
C TYR A 129 18.38 -27.75 -10.46
N TYR A 130 17.35 -26.94 -10.67
CA TYR A 130 17.19 -25.62 -10.07
C TYR A 130 16.23 -25.71 -8.89
N ILE A 131 16.63 -25.19 -7.74
CA ILE A 131 15.74 -24.99 -6.59
C ILE A 131 15.39 -23.52 -6.52
N MET A 132 14.10 -23.21 -6.49
CA MET A 132 13.60 -21.90 -6.11
C MET A 132 13.09 -21.99 -4.68
N SER A 133 13.63 -21.12 -3.82
CA SER A 133 13.23 -21.01 -2.42
C SER A 133 12.79 -19.60 -2.11
N THR A 134 11.80 -19.47 -1.25
CA THR A 134 11.31 -18.20 -0.70
C THR A 134 11.83 -18.04 0.71
N SER A 135 12.23 -16.83 1.07
CA SER A 135 12.56 -16.50 2.45
C SER A 135 12.12 -15.08 2.78
N PRO A 136 11.68 -14.82 4.01
CA PRO A 136 11.27 -13.48 4.38
C PRO A 136 12.51 -12.59 4.55
N ILE A 137 12.36 -11.31 4.21
CA ILE A 137 13.46 -10.35 4.31
C ILE A 137 13.63 -9.94 5.77
N SER A 138 14.89 -9.92 6.22
CA SER A 138 15.29 -9.49 7.56
C SER A 138 15.98 -8.13 7.51
N TYR A 139 15.50 -7.20 8.32
CA TYR A 139 16.03 -5.86 8.52
C TYR A 139 16.75 -5.79 9.87
N ASN A 140 17.98 -5.31 9.87
CA ASN A 140 18.71 -5.07 11.11
C ASN A 140 18.25 -3.73 11.69
N SER A 141 17.40 -3.78 12.71
CA SER A 141 17.15 -2.64 13.60
C SER A 141 18.07 -2.76 14.81
N SER A 142 18.39 -1.63 15.45
CA SER A 142 19.53 -1.37 16.34
C SER A 142 19.90 -2.43 17.40
N ASN A 143 19.04 -3.41 17.71
CA ASN A 143 19.34 -4.56 18.56
C ASN A 143 18.56 -5.86 18.21
N SER A 144 17.85 -5.95 17.07
CA SER A 144 17.10 -7.16 16.69
C SER A 144 16.86 -7.27 15.17
N SER A 145 16.79 -8.51 14.67
CA SER A 145 16.35 -8.78 13.29
C SER A 145 14.83 -8.62 13.21
N CYS A 146 14.36 -7.70 12.37
CA CYS A 146 12.95 -7.49 12.10
C CYS A 146 12.58 -8.10 10.75
N SER A 147 11.49 -8.84 10.66
CA SER A 147 10.98 -9.33 9.39
C SER A 147 9.48 -9.08 9.26
N CYS A 148 9.03 -8.65 8.08
CA CYS A 148 7.60 -8.48 7.83
C CYS A 148 6.80 -9.78 7.94
N ALA A 149 7.45 -10.94 7.82
CA ALA A 149 6.76 -12.21 8.05
C ALA A 149 6.40 -12.45 9.53
N THR A 150 7.03 -11.70 10.46
CA THR A 150 6.85 -11.89 11.91
C THR A 150 6.38 -10.63 12.63
N MET A 151 6.60 -9.44 12.07
CA MET A 151 6.38 -8.16 12.75
C MET A 151 5.84 -7.09 11.80
N SER A 152 4.76 -6.41 12.20
CA SER A 152 4.16 -5.26 11.49
C SER A 152 5.02 -4.01 11.51
N THR A 153 5.84 -3.90 12.54
CA THR A 153 6.45 -2.63 12.94
C THR A 153 7.85 -2.46 12.39
N CYS A 154 8.26 -3.31 11.43
CA CYS A 154 9.57 -3.15 10.83
C CYS A 154 9.66 -1.83 10.08
N SER A 155 10.74 -1.12 10.37
CA SER A 155 11.14 0.08 9.67
C SER A 155 12.55 -0.09 9.16
N ARG A 156 12.84 0.64 8.08
CA ARG A 156 14.19 0.76 7.53
C ARG A 156 14.47 2.23 7.29
N SER A 157 15.62 2.68 7.76
CA SER A 157 16.15 4.00 7.44
C SER A 157 16.59 4.03 5.98
N LEU A 158 16.17 5.07 5.26
CA LEU A 158 16.68 5.39 3.93
C LEU A 158 17.77 6.45 4.06
N PHE A 159 18.85 6.30 3.30
CA PHE A 159 19.95 7.25 3.27
C PHE A 159 19.84 8.13 2.01
N ILE A 160 19.68 9.44 2.23
CA ILE A 160 19.76 10.46 1.19
C ILE A 160 20.98 11.32 1.53
N HIS A 161 22.11 11.29 0.78
CA HIS A 161 23.07 12.41 0.93
C HIS A 161 22.48 13.65 0.29
N ASN A 162 22.44 14.71 1.09
CA ASN A 162 22.95 16.00 0.67
C ASN A 162 23.60 16.67 1.90
N ASN A 163 24.88 16.39 2.17
CA ASN A 163 25.68 16.94 3.30
C ASN A 163 25.08 16.85 4.73
N GLN A 164 23.89 16.28 4.89
CA GLN A 164 23.23 15.90 6.14
C GLN A 164 22.55 14.56 5.88
N SER A 165 22.82 13.57 6.72
CA SER A 165 22.14 12.27 6.66
C SER A 165 20.76 12.41 7.27
N GLU A 166 19.74 12.69 6.46
CA GLU A 166 18.35 12.61 6.93
C GLU A 166 17.91 11.14 6.95
N ILE A 167 17.51 10.68 8.14
CA ILE A 167 16.90 9.37 8.31
C ILE A 167 15.40 9.53 8.09
N LEU A 168 14.94 9.15 6.89
CA LEU A 168 13.51 8.92 6.68
C LEU A 168 13.13 7.60 7.33
N SER A 169 12.33 7.68 8.40
CA SER A 169 11.69 6.51 9.00
C SER A 169 10.63 5.98 8.04
N GLY A 170 11.03 5.11 7.12
CA GLY A 170 10.13 4.42 6.21
C GLY A 170 9.48 3.24 6.92
N LYS A 171 8.14 3.15 6.86
CA LYS A 171 7.46 1.88 7.13
C LYS A 171 7.71 0.94 5.98
N ILE A 172 7.97 -0.32 6.31
CA ILE A 172 8.00 -1.34 5.28
C ILE A 172 6.56 -1.69 4.92
N ILE A 173 6.26 -1.63 3.63
CA ILE A 173 4.94 -1.91 3.08
C ILE A 173 4.70 -3.42 3.14
N LEU A 174 3.46 -3.81 3.49
CA LEU A 174 3.06 -5.21 3.70
C LEU A 174 3.87 -5.88 4.83
N CYS A 175 4.08 -5.14 5.90
CA CYS A 175 4.37 -5.66 7.23
C CYS A 175 3.05 -5.57 8.01
N THR A 176 2.31 -6.68 8.17
CA THR A 176 1.03 -6.71 8.93
C THR A 176 1.22 -6.80 10.42
#